data_AF-A0A0P9DDL8-F1
#
_entry.id   AF-A0A0P9DDL8-F1
#
_cell.length_a   1.000
_cell.length_b   1.000
_cell.length_c   1.000
_cell.angle_alpha   90.00
_cell.angle_beta   90.00
_cell.angle_gamma   90.00
#
_symmetry.space_group_name_H-M   'P 1'
#
loop_
_entity.id
_entity.type
_entity.pdbx_description
1 polymer ?
#
loop_
_entity_poly.entity_id
_entity_poly.type
_entity_poly.pdbx_seq_one_letter_code
_entity_poly.pdbx_strand_id
1 'polypeptide(L)'
;LPLPALAGGQARPASGADTLLLISSQPQPPPAIAALGQRKGLIIRRLGSGAELDEVLAGSQPALLAWDLAHAQPAEWALIQQLRADPRLCQLPFVLYGHEGDTQPLGLTGMLNKPLQAGTLAETIAALRPAGVAGPVLIVDDDAQTRELYRAQVAQALPGYAIATAGDGTAALELLAGETPSLVLLDLAMPGVDGFAVLRHLPADERTRHVPVLVLSGRALSLEDVQQLDFARVTFHSKDILSGGETAAALHAALSGATALARPTSQLVKRTIAYIQQHHMHSVSRQEIASALGVSKNYLTQIFHQELGISPWEYLNRYRIQQAKTLLRGTDASITAIASEVGFEDASYFGRVFRKQVGCSPQSYREQS
;
A
#
# COMPACT_ATOMS: atom_id res chain seq x y z
N LEU A 1 19.41 45.66 9.37
CA LEU A 1 20.69 45.33 8.70
C LEU A 1 20.86 43.81 8.71
N PRO A 2 21.27 43.18 7.60
CA PRO A 2 21.20 41.74 7.40
C PRO A 2 22.28 40.98 8.16
N LEU A 3 21.97 39.72 8.49
CA LEU A 3 22.84 38.75 9.16
C LEU A 3 23.95 38.22 8.25
N PRO A 4 25.11 37.82 8.81
CA PRO A 4 26.24 37.26 8.08
C PRO A 4 26.09 35.76 7.77
N ALA A 5 26.86 35.34 6.78
CA ALA A 5 26.89 34.03 6.15
C ALA A 5 27.37 32.89 7.05
N LEU A 6 26.86 31.68 6.77
CA LEU A 6 27.54 30.42 7.06
C LEU A 6 27.78 29.70 5.74
N ALA A 7 29.04 29.75 5.30
CA ALA A 7 29.57 28.89 4.25
C ALA A 7 29.73 27.46 4.78
N GLY A 8 29.50 26.47 3.92
CA GLY A 8 29.81 25.08 4.25
C GLY A 8 29.00 24.00 3.53
N GLY A 9 28.44 24.26 2.34
CA GLY A 9 27.94 23.22 1.45
C GLY A 9 28.91 23.04 0.29
N GLN A 10 29.58 21.89 0.22
CA GLN A 10 30.54 21.55 -0.81
C GLN A 10 30.02 21.86 -2.22
N ALA A 11 30.83 22.57 -3.01
CA ALA A 11 30.62 22.74 -4.44
C ALA A 11 30.59 21.36 -5.11
N ARG A 12 29.45 20.99 -5.69
CA ARG A 12 29.33 19.81 -6.57
C ARG A 12 29.97 20.12 -7.92
N PRO A 13 30.74 19.19 -8.52
CA PRO A 13 31.38 19.43 -9.80
C PRO A 13 30.34 19.55 -10.92
N ALA A 14 30.56 20.49 -11.84
CA ALA A 14 29.77 20.70 -13.05
C ALA A 14 30.23 19.78 -14.19
N SER A 15 29.32 19.04 -14.82
CA SER A 15 29.05 19.13 -16.28
C SER A 15 28.03 18.05 -16.68
N GLY A 16 26.83 18.50 -17.03
CA GLY A 16 25.74 17.70 -17.56
C GLY A 16 24.54 18.62 -17.68
N ALA A 17 23.96 18.75 -18.87
CA ALA A 17 22.80 19.62 -19.06
C ALA A 17 21.58 19.00 -18.35
N ASP A 18 20.82 19.82 -17.65
CA ASP A 18 19.57 19.39 -17.02
C ASP A 18 18.64 18.85 -18.10
N THR A 19 18.22 17.61 -17.93
CA THR A 19 17.55 16.83 -18.98
C THR A 19 16.13 16.49 -18.55
N LEU A 20 15.19 16.68 -19.47
CA LEU A 20 13.82 16.18 -19.39
C LEU A 20 13.76 14.85 -20.13
N LEU A 21 13.54 13.77 -19.39
CA LEU A 21 13.35 12.43 -19.95
C LEU A 21 11.89 12.26 -20.38
N LEU A 22 11.62 12.22 -21.69
CA LEU A 22 10.29 12.08 -22.27
C LEU A 22 10.05 10.64 -22.73
N ILE A 23 9.05 9.98 -22.17
CA ILE A 23 8.52 8.71 -22.62
C ILE A 23 7.37 9.02 -23.58
N SER A 24 7.53 8.73 -24.86
CA SER A 24 6.49 8.97 -25.87
C SER A 24 6.77 8.14 -27.12
N SER A 25 5.70 7.57 -27.68
CA SER A 25 5.72 6.87 -28.96
C SER A 25 5.76 7.81 -30.18
N GLN A 26 5.60 9.13 -29.96
CA GLN A 26 5.54 10.12 -31.02
C GLN A 26 6.93 10.63 -31.47
N PRO A 27 7.11 10.94 -32.77
CA PRO A 27 8.38 11.42 -33.31
C PRO A 27 8.77 12.82 -32.83
N GLN A 28 7.80 13.63 -32.40
CA GLN A 28 8.02 14.98 -31.88
C GLN A 28 7.51 15.10 -30.45
N PRO A 29 8.21 15.83 -29.56
CA PRO A 29 7.73 16.07 -28.22
C PRO A 29 6.44 16.88 -28.28
N PRO A 30 5.45 16.60 -27.42
CA PRO A 30 4.22 17.37 -27.40
C PRO A 30 4.50 18.86 -27.17
N PRO A 31 3.74 19.80 -27.79
CA PRO A 31 4.03 21.23 -27.75
C PRO A 31 4.18 21.79 -26.33
N ALA A 32 3.40 21.26 -25.38
CA ALA A 32 3.44 21.70 -24.00
C ALA A 32 4.71 21.23 -23.25
N ILE A 33 5.21 20.03 -23.56
CA ILE A 33 6.50 19.52 -23.07
C ILE A 33 7.66 20.25 -23.73
N ALA A 34 7.57 20.55 -25.04
CA ALA A 34 8.53 21.37 -25.74
C ALA A 34 8.64 22.78 -25.13
N ALA A 35 7.50 23.43 -24.85
CA ALA A 35 7.45 24.72 -24.18
C ALA A 35 8.00 24.67 -22.74
N LEU A 36 7.73 23.59 -22.01
CA LEU A 36 8.28 23.39 -20.65
C LEU A 36 9.81 23.24 -20.68
N GLY A 37 10.34 22.43 -21.60
CA GLY A 37 11.77 22.27 -21.81
C GLY A 37 12.45 23.61 -22.12
N GLN A 38 11.91 24.38 -23.05
CA GLN A 38 12.41 25.72 -23.39
C GLN A 38 12.37 26.69 -22.20
N ARG A 39 11.25 26.75 -21.47
CA ARG A 39 11.09 27.65 -20.31
C ARG A 39 12.03 27.32 -19.15
N LYS A 40 12.37 26.04 -18.97
CA LYS A 40 13.22 25.56 -17.88
C LYS A 40 14.67 25.34 -18.29
N GLY A 41 15.02 25.60 -19.56
CA GLY A 41 16.36 25.34 -20.09
C GLY A 41 16.74 23.85 -20.11
N LEU A 42 15.75 22.95 -20.16
CA LEU A 42 15.97 21.50 -20.13
C LEU A 42 16.16 20.95 -21.54
N ILE A 43 17.14 20.07 -21.71
CA ILE A 43 17.31 19.29 -22.94
C ILE A 43 16.32 18.12 -22.90
N ILE A 44 15.45 18.01 -23.90
CA ILE A 44 14.49 16.90 -23.99
C ILE A 44 15.19 15.69 -24.60
N ARG A 45 15.28 14.60 -23.85
CA ARG A 45 15.74 13.28 -24.33
C ARG A 45 14.57 12.31 -24.33
N ARG A 46 14.36 11.61 -25.45
CA ARG A 46 13.30 10.62 -25.58
C ARG A 46 13.76 9.23 -25.14
N LEU A 47 12.84 8.48 -24.55
CA LEU A 47 13.02 7.13 -24.09
C LEU A 47 12.05 6.20 -24.83
N GLY A 48 12.59 5.23 -25.57
CA GLY A 48 11.81 4.19 -26.24
C GLY A 48 11.81 2.87 -25.46
N SER A 49 10.92 1.94 -25.83
CA SER A 49 10.67 0.66 -25.14
C SER A 49 11.83 -0.36 -25.13
N GLY A 50 13.02 0.04 -25.58
CA GLY A 50 14.25 -0.77 -25.55
C GLY A 50 15.50 0.06 -25.26
N ALA A 51 15.34 1.27 -24.71
CA ALA A 51 16.47 2.13 -24.39
C ALA A 51 17.23 1.59 -23.16
N GLU A 52 18.54 1.44 -23.28
CA GLU A 52 19.39 1.13 -22.12
C GLU A 52 19.52 2.38 -21.24
N LEU A 53 19.03 2.29 -19.99
CA LEU A 53 19.03 3.41 -19.06
C LEU A 53 20.43 4.01 -18.86
N ASP A 54 21.46 3.18 -18.77
CA ASP A 54 22.83 3.66 -18.53
C ASP A 54 23.38 4.48 -19.70
N GLU A 55 23.01 4.18 -20.95
CA GLU A 55 23.37 5.01 -22.11
C GLU A 55 22.61 6.34 -22.11
N VAL A 56 21.34 6.32 -21.72
CA VAL A 56 20.51 7.54 -21.68
C VAL A 56 21.00 8.49 -20.58
N LEU A 57 21.42 7.93 -19.46
CA LEU A 57 21.94 8.64 -18.29
C LEU A 57 23.43 9.00 -18.43
N ALA A 58 24.15 8.38 -19.37
CA ALA A 58 25.54 8.74 -19.67
C ALA A 58 25.62 10.19 -20.16
N GLY A 59 26.27 11.05 -19.35
CA GLY A 59 26.51 12.46 -19.66
C GLY A 59 25.28 13.37 -19.54
N SER A 60 24.19 12.93 -18.91
CA SER A 60 23.01 13.76 -18.64
C SER A 60 22.69 13.84 -17.15
N GLN A 61 22.17 14.99 -16.69
CA GLN A 61 21.59 15.10 -15.35
C GLN A 61 20.06 15.17 -15.49
N PRO A 62 19.35 14.05 -15.33
CA PRO A 62 17.91 14.04 -15.45
C PRO A 62 17.31 14.86 -14.29
N ALA A 63 16.55 15.89 -14.65
CA ALA A 63 15.94 16.82 -13.70
C ALA A 63 14.42 16.71 -13.66
N LEU A 64 13.83 16.08 -14.70
CA LEU A 64 12.39 15.94 -14.88
C LEU A 64 12.11 14.71 -15.74
N LEU A 65 11.09 13.94 -15.38
CA LEU A 65 10.55 12.87 -16.21
C LEU A 65 9.17 13.30 -16.71
N ALA A 66 8.88 13.08 -17.99
CA ALA A 66 7.57 13.31 -18.59
C ALA A 66 7.10 12.05 -19.32
N TRP A 67 5.82 11.72 -19.20
CA TRP A 67 5.21 10.62 -19.94
C TRP A 67 4.01 11.10 -20.74
N ASP A 68 4.07 10.87 -22.04
CA ASP A 68 2.98 11.11 -22.99
C ASP A 68 2.01 9.92 -23.00
N LEU A 69 0.90 10.10 -22.29
CA LEU A 69 -0.21 9.16 -22.20
C LEU A 69 -1.12 9.16 -23.43
N ALA A 70 -1.11 10.22 -24.25
CA ALA A 70 -2.06 10.35 -25.36
C ALA A 70 -1.93 9.22 -26.40
N HIS A 71 -0.76 8.60 -26.48
CA HIS A 71 -0.45 7.51 -27.42
C HIS A 71 0.36 6.38 -26.77
N ALA A 72 0.20 6.20 -25.45
CA ALA A 72 1.03 5.27 -24.69
C ALA A 72 0.89 3.82 -25.18
N GLN A 73 2.01 3.13 -25.30
CA GLN A 73 2.08 1.74 -25.73
C GLN A 73 2.34 0.80 -24.56
N PRO A 74 1.87 -0.46 -24.59
CA PRO A 74 2.12 -1.42 -23.51
C PRO A 74 3.60 -1.62 -23.17
N ALA A 75 4.48 -1.51 -24.15
CA ALA A 75 5.92 -1.68 -23.95
C ALA A 75 6.57 -0.53 -23.16
N GLU A 76 5.94 0.65 -23.10
CA GLU A 76 6.41 1.80 -22.30
C GLU A 76 6.16 1.59 -20.80
N TRP A 77 5.25 0.68 -20.45
CA TRP A 77 4.95 0.34 -19.07
C TRP A 77 6.14 -0.33 -18.35
N ALA A 78 6.80 -1.29 -19.02
CA ALA A 78 7.98 -1.97 -18.49
C ALA A 78 9.13 -0.98 -18.26
N LEU A 79 9.30 -0.03 -19.19
CA LEU A 79 10.29 1.04 -19.11
C LEU A 79 10.03 1.97 -17.92
N ILE A 80 8.79 2.36 -17.64
CA ILE A 80 8.45 3.19 -16.48
C ILE A 80 8.77 2.48 -15.17
N GLN A 81 8.48 1.19 -15.08
CA GLN A 81 8.85 0.38 -13.91
C GLN A 81 10.37 0.36 -13.71
N GLN A 82 11.15 0.20 -14.78
CA GLN A 82 12.62 0.25 -14.72
C GLN A 82 13.13 1.63 -14.26
N LEU A 83 12.57 2.72 -14.80
CA LEU A 83 12.94 4.09 -14.44
C LEU A 83 12.59 4.42 -12.98
N ARG A 84 11.50 3.86 -12.44
CA ARG A 84 11.10 4.05 -11.04
C ARG A 84 11.90 3.18 -10.07
N ALA A 85 12.41 2.04 -10.51
CA ALA A 85 13.30 1.17 -9.72
C ALA A 85 14.74 1.71 -9.63
N ASP A 86 15.14 2.60 -10.55
CA ASP A 86 16.46 3.24 -10.52
C ASP A 86 16.55 4.30 -9.40
N PRO A 87 17.46 4.14 -8.42
CA PRO A 87 17.64 5.09 -7.31
C PRO A 87 17.99 6.51 -7.75
N ARG A 88 18.55 6.68 -8.96
CA ARG A 88 18.92 7.99 -9.54
C ARG A 88 17.69 8.75 -10.05
N LEU A 89 16.63 8.04 -10.43
CA LEU A 89 15.47 8.58 -11.14
C LEU A 89 14.19 8.58 -10.30
N CYS A 90 14.10 7.70 -9.29
CA CYS A 90 12.89 7.55 -8.47
C CYS A 90 12.51 8.82 -7.69
N GLN A 91 13.46 9.73 -7.47
CA GLN A 91 13.28 11.01 -6.76
C GLN A 91 12.96 12.18 -7.69
N LEU A 92 12.95 11.98 -9.01
CA LEU A 92 12.73 13.08 -9.96
C LEU A 92 11.25 13.46 -10.02
N PRO A 93 10.96 14.77 -10.24
CA PRO A 93 9.61 15.21 -10.55
C PRO A 93 9.11 14.51 -11.82
N PHE A 94 7.84 14.09 -11.80
CA PHE A 94 7.22 13.29 -12.85
C PHE A 94 6.00 14.03 -13.40
N VAL A 95 5.96 14.24 -14.71
CA VAL A 95 4.91 14.98 -15.41
C VAL A 95 4.13 14.00 -16.28
N LEU A 96 2.83 13.95 -16.09
CA LEU A 96 1.92 13.22 -16.98
C LEU A 96 1.37 14.21 -18.02
N TYR A 97 1.35 13.78 -19.27
CA TYR A 97 0.82 14.56 -20.37
C TYR A 97 -0.10 13.68 -21.22
N GLY A 98 -1.40 13.97 -21.29
CA GLY A 98 -2.34 13.19 -22.10
C GLY A 98 -3.80 13.41 -21.68
N HIS A 99 -4.71 12.68 -22.33
CA HIS A 99 -6.12 13.05 -22.47
C HIS A 99 -7.06 12.43 -21.43
N GLU A 100 -8.02 13.24 -20.95
CA GLU A 100 -9.30 12.79 -20.37
C GLU A 100 -10.43 13.12 -21.38
N GLY A 101 -10.83 12.14 -22.21
CA GLY A 101 -12.11 12.13 -22.93
C GLY A 101 -12.29 13.04 -24.16
N ASP A 102 -12.95 12.51 -25.20
CA ASP A 102 -12.93 12.84 -26.65
C ASP A 102 -13.17 14.29 -27.16
N THR A 103 -13.22 15.36 -26.34
CA THR A 103 -13.66 16.68 -26.84
C THR A 103 -12.86 17.93 -26.48
N GLN A 104 -11.67 17.87 -25.86
CA GLN A 104 -10.80 19.06 -25.75
C GLN A 104 -9.34 18.73 -25.39
N PRO A 105 -8.32 19.31 -26.06
CA PRO A 105 -6.93 19.12 -25.67
C PRO A 105 -6.66 19.79 -24.32
N LEU A 106 -6.56 18.99 -23.26
CA LEU A 106 -6.11 19.45 -21.93
C LEU A 106 -4.63 19.85 -22.02
N GLY A 107 -4.36 21.16 -21.92
CA GLY A 107 -3.00 21.69 -21.79
C GLY A 107 -2.44 21.44 -20.39
N LEU A 108 -1.16 21.06 -20.30
CA LEU A 108 -0.30 21.04 -19.09
C LEU A 108 -1.06 20.83 -17.75
N THR A 109 -1.87 19.79 -17.67
CA THR A 109 -2.61 19.46 -16.45
C THR A 109 -1.66 18.74 -15.50
N GLY A 110 -1.16 19.47 -14.51
CA GLY A 110 -0.48 18.88 -13.36
C GLY A 110 1.05 18.88 -13.47
N MET A 111 1.65 20.05 -13.22
CA MET A 111 3.01 20.06 -12.67
C MET A 111 2.92 19.49 -11.25
N LEU A 112 3.12 18.17 -11.09
CA LEU A 112 3.09 17.47 -9.80
C LEU A 112 4.37 17.86 -9.02
N ASN A 113 4.30 19.01 -8.36
CA ASN A 113 5.38 19.56 -7.56
C ASN A 113 5.36 18.95 -6.15
N LYS A 114 6.44 18.23 -5.81
CA LYS A 114 6.85 17.75 -4.47
C LYS A 114 6.08 16.52 -3.96
N PRO A 115 6.73 15.71 -3.10
CA PRO A 115 6.78 14.26 -3.23
C PRO A 115 5.39 13.67 -3.15
N LEU A 116 4.99 12.95 -4.20
CA LEU A 116 3.73 12.22 -4.23
C LEU A 116 3.83 11.12 -3.18
N GLN A 117 3.01 11.25 -2.12
CA GLN A 117 2.72 10.11 -1.27
C GLN A 117 2.12 9.01 -2.16
N ALA A 118 2.49 7.76 -1.90
CA ALA A 118 2.26 6.60 -2.77
C ALA A 118 0.79 6.36 -3.20
N GLY A 119 -0.20 7.01 -2.55
CA GLY A 119 -1.63 6.85 -2.84
C GLY A 119 -2.11 7.50 -4.15
N THR A 120 -1.75 8.75 -4.44
CA THR A 120 -2.36 9.49 -5.58
C THR A 120 -1.86 9.05 -6.95
N LEU A 121 -0.65 8.48 -7.03
CA LEU A 121 -0.14 7.89 -8.26
C LEU A 121 -0.83 6.55 -8.55
N ALA A 122 -1.10 5.74 -7.52
CA ALA A 122 -1.81 4.47 -7.66
C ALA A 122 -3.28 4.68 -8.09
N GLU A 123 -3.93 5.73 -7.57
CA GLU A 123 -5.27 6.16 -8.00
C GLU A 123 -5.30 6.63 -9.46
N THR A 124 -4.29 7.40 -9.87
CA THR A 124 -4.16 7.87 -11.27
C THR A 124 -3.82 6.72 -12.23
N ILE A 125 -3.00 5.76 -11.79
CA ILE A 125 -2.67 4.53 -12.53
C ILE A 125 -3.89 3.59 -12.62
N ALA A 126 -4.71 3.51 -11.57
CA ALA A 126 -5.96 2.77 -11.59
C ALA A 126 -6.99 3.37 -12.55
N ALA A 127 -7.03 4.71 -12.67
CA ALA A 127 -7.87 5.43 -13.63
C ALA A 127 -7.43 5.26 -15.10
N LEU A 128 -6.18 4.87 -15.34
CA LEU A 128 -5.58 4.69 -16.68
C LEU A 128 -5.46 3.22 -17.11
N ARG A 129 -6.28 2.33 -16.53
CA ARG A 129 -6.20 0.87 -16.72
C ARG A 129 -6.19 0.45 -18.21
N PRO A 130 -5.15 -0.26 -18.69
CA PRO A 130 -5.18 -0.95 -19.97
C PRO A 130 -6.18 -2.12 -19.94
N ALA A 131 -6.88 -2.34 -21.04
CA ALA A 131 -7.71 -3.52 -21.24
C ALA A 131 -6.84 -4.80 -21.18
N GLY A 132 -7.09 -5.69 -20.21
CA GLY A 132 -6.39 -6.98 -20.13
C GLY A 132 -6.26 -7.67 -18.77
N VAL A 133 -6.53 -6.99 -17.63
CA VAL A 133 -6.68 -7.68 -16.33
C VAL A 133 -8.11 -8.22 -16.27
N ALA A 134 -8.36 -9.46 -16.68
CA ALA A 134 -9.70 -9.93 -17.06
C ALA A 134 -10.43 -10.79 -15.99
N GLY A 135 -10.12 -10.62 -14.70
CA GLY A 135 -10.70 -11.42 -13.62
C GLY A 135 -11.36 -10.58 -12.52
N PRO A 136 -12.31 -11.16 -11.75
CA PRO A 136 -12.97 -10.49 -10.64
C PRO A 136 -12.04 -10.31 -9.44
N VAL A 137 -12.40 -9.42 -8.53
CA VAL A 137 -11.91 -9.45 -7.15
C VAL A 137 -12.72 -10.49 -6.39
N LEU A 138 -12.07 -11.53 -5.87
CA LEU A 138 -12.71 -12.58 -5.08
C LEU A 138 -12.66 -12.22 -3.59
N ILE A 139 -13.81 -12.18 -2.92
CA ILE A 139 -13.93 -11.93 -1.48
C ILE A 139 -14.39 -13.22 -0.78
N VAL A 140 -13.60 -13.69 0.19
CA VAL A 140 -13.84 -14.94 0.90
C VAL A 140 -13.93 -14.65 2.39
N ASP A 141 -15.13 -14.76 2.96
CA ASP A 141 -15.41 -14.51 4.38
C ASP A 141 -16.73 -15.20 4.76
N ASP A 142 -16.81 -15.90 5.88
CA ASP A 142 -18.01 -16.64 6.30
C ASP A 142 -19.12 -15.71 6.82
N ASP A 143 -18.74 -14.56 7.37
CA ASP A 143 -19.68 -13.56 7.86
C ASP A 143 -20.29 -12.77 6.69
N ALA A 144 -21.61 -12.93 6.50
CA ALA A 144 -22.32 -12.30 5.40
C ALA A 144 -22.34 -10.76 5.46
N GLN A 145 -22.33 -10.18 6.67
CA GLN A 145 -22.32 -8.72 6.82
C GLN A 145 -20.95 -8.14 6.47
N THR A 146 -19.89 -8.82 6.89
CA THR A 146 -18.50 -8.45 6.62
C THR A 146 -18.16 -8.62 5.13
N ARG A 147 -18.63 -9.70 4.50
CA ARG A 147 -18.56 -9.84 3.03
C ARG A 147 -19.22 -8.67 2.31
N GLU A 148 -20.41 -8.27 2.73
CA GLU A 148 -21.16 -7.18 2.09
C GLU A 148 -20.45 -5.83 2.28
N LEU A 149 -19.89 -5.59 3.48
CA LEU A 149 -19.06 -4.43 3.76
C LEU A 149 -17.84 -4.37 2.83
N TYR A 150 -17.09 -5.48 2.69
CA TYR A 150 -15.93 -5.53 1.80
C TYR A 150 -16.33 -5.41 0.34
N ARG A 151 -17.46 -5.99 -0.07
CA ARG A 151 -18.01 -5.82 -1.42
C ARG A 151 -18.25 -4.35 -1.73
N ALA A 152 -18.86 -3.60 -0.81
CA ALA A 152 -19.09 -2.17 -0.96
C ALA A 152 -17.77 -1.37 -1.02
N GLN A 153 -16.81 -1.69 -0.14
CA GLN A 153 -15.49 -1.03 -0.13
C GLN A 153 -14.69 -1.30 -1.42
N VAL A 154 -14.70 -2.54 -1.91
CA VAL A 154 -14.05 -2.92 -3.18
C VAL A 154 -14.73 -2.21 -4.35
N ALA A 155 -16.07 -2.19 -4.40
CA ALA A 155 -16.79 -1.50 -5.46
C ALA A 155 -16.49 0.01 -5.50
N GLN A 156 -16.29 0.63 -4.33
CA GLN A 156 -15.92 2.04 -4.23
C GLN A 156 -14.46 2.30 -4.61
N ALA A 157 -13.53 1.50 -4.08
CA ALA A 157 -12.10 1.68 -4.30
C ALA A 157 -11.67 1.27 -5.71
N LEU A 158 -12.30 0.25 -6.28
CA LEU A 158 -11.91 -0.39 -7.54
C LEU A 158 -13.07 -0.37 -8.54
N PRO A 159 -13.50 0.82 -9.02
CA PRO A 159 -14.58 0.92 -9.99
C PRO A 159 -14.22 0.17 -11.28
N GLY A 160 -15.16 -0.63 -11.78
CA GLY A 160 -14.98 -1.42 -13.02
C GLY A 160 -14.32 -2.79 -12.84
N TYR A 161 -14.07 -3.25 -11.62
CA TYR A 161 -13.78 -4.67 -11.36
C TYR A 161 -15.06 -5.44 -11.08
N ALA A 162 -15.21 -6.62 -11.69
CA ALA A 162 -16.22 -7.58 -11.26
C ALA A 162 -15.87 -8.07 -9.84
N ILE A 163 -16.88 -8.39 -9.03
CA ILE A 163 -16.69 -8.87 -7.67
C ILE A 163 -17.35 -10.23 -7.55
N ALA A 164 -16.58 -11.23 -7.15
CA ALA A 164 -17.07 -12.56 -6.80
C ALA A 164 -16.97 -12.73 -5.28
N THR A 165 -17.90 -13.48 -4.69
CA THR A 165 -17.93 -13.71 -3.24
C THR A 165 -18.07 -15.19 -2.92
N ALA A 166 -17.34 -15.68 -1.93
CA ALA A 166 -17.46 -17.01 -1.37
C ALA A 166 -17.68 -16.93 0.14
N GLY A 167 -18.59 -17.76 0.66
CA GLY A 167 -18.89 -17.85 2.10
C GLY A 167 -18.00 -18.84 2.86
N ASP A 168 -17.17 -19.62 2.18
CA ASP A 168 -16.27 -20.59 2.79
C ASP A 168 -15.13 -20.95 1.83
N GLY A 169 -14.15 -21.71 2.33
CA GLY A 169 -13.00 -22.16 1.54
C GLY A 169 -13.36 -23.09 0.38
N THR A 170 -14.42 -23.89 0.48
CA THR A 170 -14.83 -24.81 -0.60
C THR A 170 -15.37 -24.03 -1.79
N ALA A 171 -16.32 -23.13 -1.54
CA ALA A 171 -16.87 -22.24 -2.56
C ALA A 171 -15.79 -21.35 -3.18
N ALA A 172 -14.79 -20.91 -2.39
CA ALA A 172 -13.65 -20.16 -2.92
C ALA A 172 -12.81 -20.98 -3.89
N LEU A 173 -12.52 -22.24 -3.57
CA LEU A 173 -11.75 -23.15 -4.44
C LEU A 173 -12.51 -23.49 -5.73
N GLU A 174 -13.83 -23.65 -5.66
CA GLU A 174 -14.67 -23.85 -6.84
C GLU A 174 -14.60 -22.65 -7.81
N LEU A 175 -14.66 -21.42 -7.28
CA LEU A 175 -14.52 -20.20 -8.09
C LEU A 175 -13.11 -20.08 -8.70
N LEU A 176 -12.07 -20.40 -7.93
CA LEU A 176 -10.68 -20.38 -8.39
C LEU A 176 -10.40 -21.40 -9.51
N ALA A 177 -11.14 -22.52 -9.53
CA ALA A 177 -11.02 -23.52 -10.59
C ALA A 177 -11.62 -23.04 -11.93
N GLY A 178 -12.67 -22.22 -11.89
CA GLY A 178 -13.34 -21.71 -13.09
C GLY A 178 -12.66 -20.46 -13.67
N GLU A 179 -12.34 -19.49 -12.82
CA GLU A 179 -11.89 -18.16 -13.25
C GLU A 179 -10.65 -17.72 -12.44
N THR A 180 -9.75 -16.97 -13.08
CA THR A 180 -8.56 -16.42 -12.40
C THR A 180 -8.87 -15.02 -11.87
N PRO A 181 -9.01 -14.82 -10.55
CA PRO A 181 -9.28 -13.50 -10.00
C PRO A 181 -8.07 -12.57 -10.14
N SER A 182 -8.32 -11.26 -10.19
CA SER A 182 -7.26 -10.25 -10.18
C SER A 182 -6.68 -10.00 -8.79
N LEU A 183 -7.46 -10.29 -7.74
CA LEU A 183 -7.11 -10.13 -6.33
C LEU A 183 -8.01 -11.05 -5.50
N VAL A 184 -7.47 -11.63 -4.43
CA VAL A 184 -8.26 -12.37 -3.43
C VAL A 184 -8.22 -11.61 -2.11
N LEU A 185 -9.38 -11.26 -1.56
CA LEU A 185 -9.56 -10.87 -0.16
C LEU A 185 -9.97 -12.12 0.61
N LEU A 186 -9.22 -12.48 1.66
CA LEU A 186 -9.41 -13.74 2.36
C LEU A 186 -9.45 -13.53 3.87
N ASP A 187 -10.51 -13.99 4.53
CA ASP A 187 -10.47 -14.26 5.96
C ASP A 187 -9.85 -15.64 6.24
N LEU A 188 -9.08 -15.71 7.32
CA LEU A 188 -8.54 -16.95 7.85
C LEU A 188 -9.45 -17.57 8.92
N ALA A 189 -10.31 -16.77 9.55
CA ALA A 189 -11.13 -17.23 10.68
C ALA A 189 -12.48 -17.79 10.22
N MET A 190 -12.46 -18.82 9.36
CA MET A 190 -13.68 -19.46 8.83
C MET A 190 -13.89 -20.88 9.42
N PRO A 191 -15.13 -21.29 9.72
CA PRO A 191 -15.44 -22.66 10.11
C PRO A 191 -15.31 -23.66 8.94
N GLY A 192 -14.82 -24.86 9.22
CA GLY A 192 -14.67 -25.93 8.21
C GLY A 192 -13.36 -25.83 7.44
N VAL A 193 -13.42 -25.58 6.13
CA VAL A 193 -12.22 -25.38 5.30
C VAL A 193 -11.65 -23.99 5.62
N ASP A 194 -10.63 -23.98 6.48
CA ASP A 194 -9.90 -22.79 6.91
C ASP A 194 -9.28 -22.05 5.70
N GLY A 195 -9.22 -20.71 5.74
CA GLY A 195 -8.57 -19.87 4.72
C GLY A 195 -7.12 -20.28 4.42
N PHE A 196 -6.41 -20.91 5.36
CA PHE A 196 -5.10 -21.51 5.08
C PHE A 196 -5.13 -22.64 4.03
N ALA A 197 -6.25 -23.34 3.86
CA ALA A 197 -6.40 -24.30 2.76
C ALA A 197 -6.45 -23.61 1.40
N VAL A 198 -7.19 -22.50 1.29
CA VAL A 198 -7.24 -21.66 0.07
C VAL A 198 -5.84 -21.10 -0.24
N LEU A 199 -5.14 -20.58 0.77
CA LEU A 199 -3.78 -20.08 0.63
C LEU A 199 -2.79 -21.14 0.12
N ARG A 200 -2.96 -22.41 0.48
CA ARG A 200 -2.10 -23.51 -0.01
C ARG A 200 -2.39 -23.92 -1.45
N HIS A 201 -3.63 -23.74 -1.93
CA HIS A 201 -4.00 -24.07 -3.32
C HIS A 201 -3.55 -23.01 -4.33
N LEU A 202 -3.60 -21.73 -3.95
CA LEU A 202 -3.23 -20.62 -4.85
C LEU A 202 -1.82 -20.75 -5.48
N PRO A 203 -0.73 -21.06 -4.74
CA PRO A 203 0.60 -21.21 -5.33
C PRO A 203 0.79 -22.54 -6.08
N ALA A 204 -0.07 -23.53 -5.86
CA ALA A 204 0.03 -24.85 -6.49
C ALA A 204 -0.46 -24.85 -7.95
N ASP A 205 -1.33 -23.92 -8.32
CA ASP A 205 -1.85 -23.76 -9.68
C ASP A 205 -1.13 -22.61 -10.42
N GLU A 206 -0.62 -22.89 -11.62
CA GLU A 206 0.06 -21.90 -12.49
C GLU A 206 -0.81 -20.69 -12.83
N ARG A 207 -2.13 -20.90 -12.93
CA ARG A 207 -3.11 -19.85 -13.20
C ARG A 207 -3.28 -18.88 -12.03
N THR A 208 -3.12 -19.35 -10.80
CA THR A 208 -3.39 -18.53 -9.60
C THR A 208 -2.13 -18.16 -8.81
N ARG A 209 -0.97 -18.76 -9.07
CA ARG A 209 0.29 -18.53 -8.31
C ARG A 209 0.78 -17.07 -8.30
N HIS A 210 0.33 -16.28 -9.26
CA HIS A 210 0.69 -14.88 -9.41
C HIS A 210 -0.35 -13.93 -8.82
N VAL A 211 -1.52 -14.44 -8.40
CA VAL A 211 -2.63 -13.63 -7.88
C VAL A 211 -2.24 -13.07 -6.50
N PRO A 212 -2.37 -11.75 -6.28
CA PRO A 212 -2.15 -11.17 -4.96
C PRO A 212 -3.27 -11.58 -4.00
N VAL A 213 -2.91 -11.79 -2.73
CA VAL A 213 -3.86 -12.13 -1.66
C VAL A 213 -3.75 -11.09 -0.55
N LEU A 214 -4.89 -10.48 -0.24
CA LEU A 214 -5.07 -9.60 0.90
C LEU A 214 -5.79 -10.38 2.01
N VAL A 215 -5.05 -10.78 3.03
CA VAL A 215 -5.64 -11.44 4.19
C VAL A 215 -6.22 -10.39 5.13
N LEU A 216 -7.50 -10.50 5.44
CA LEU A 216 -8.22 -9.67 6.40
C LEU A 216 -8.74 -10.56 7.52
N SER A 217 -8.06 -10.63 8.68
CA SER A 217 -8.49 -11.52 9.76
C SER A 217 -8.62 -10.85 11.12
N GLY A 218 -9.67 -11.22 11.84
CA GLY A 218 -9.90 -10.81 13.24
C GLY A 218 -9.18 -11.70 14.25
N ARG A 219 -8.67 -12.86 13.80
CA ARG A 219 -7.91 -13.80 14.62
C ARG A 219 -6.50 -13.25 14.91
N ALA A 220 -6.02 -13.48 16.12
CA ALA A 220 -4.61 -13.23 16.46
C ALA A 220 -3.70 -14.18 15.67
N LEU A 221 -2.72 -13.60 14.99
CA LEU A 221 -1.71 -14.25 14.19
C LEU A 221 -0.61 -14.83 15.10
N SER A 222 -0.34 -16.13 14.97
CA SER A 222 0.80 -16.77 15.62
C SER A 222 2.05 -16.75 14.74
N LEU A 223 3.22 -17.04 15.32
CA LEU A 223 4.45 -17.21 14.55
C LEU A 223 4.38 -18.40 13.58
N GLU A 224 3.61 -19.45 13.92
CA GLU A 224 3.34 -20.58 13.02
C GLU A 224 2.45 -20.16 11.84
N ASP A 225 1.43 -19.34 12.10
CA ASP A 225 0.58 -18.78 11.05
C ASP A 225 1.40 -17.94 10.05
N VAL A 226 2.38 -17.17 10.54
CA VAL A 226 3.28 -16.39 9.67
C VAL A 226 4.04 -17.28 8.69
N GLN A 227 4.46 -18.48 9.08
CA GLN A 227 5.15 -19.42 8.19
C GLN A 227 4.21 -19.91 7.08
N GLN A 228 2.94 -20.11 7.38
CA GLN A 228 1.93 -20.50 6.39
C GLN A 228 1.59 -19.36 5.40
N LEU A 229 1.89 -18.11 5.76
CA LEU A 229 1.75 -16.91 4.91
C LEU A 229 3.00 -16.62 4.05
N ASP A 230 3.98 -17.53 4.02
CA ASP A 230 5.26 -17.36 3.31
C ASP A 230 5.18 -17.73 1.82
N PHE A 231 4.35 -17.01 1.06
CA PHE A 231 4.41 -17.05 -0.40
C PHE A 231 4.21 -15.68 -1.03
N ALA A 232 4.55 -15.58 -2.33
CA ALA A 232 5.10 -14.38 -2.98
C ALA A 232 4.29 -13.08 -2.85
N ARG A 233 2.98 -13.13 -2.56
CA ARG A 233 2.10 -11.96 -2.66
C ARG A 233 0.96 -11.97 -1.63
N VAL A 234 1.27 -12.33 -0.39
CA VAL A 234 0.29 -12.26 0.71
C VAL A 234 0.58 -11.02 1.56
N THR A 235 -0.38 -10.10 1.63
CA THR A 235 -0.37 -9.00 2.61
C THR A 235 -1.37 -9.33 3.72
N PHE A 236 -1.01 -9.09 4.98
CA PHE A 236 -1.89 -9.37 6.12
C PHE A 236 -2.35 -8.06 6.77
N HIS A 237 -3.66 -7.93 6.97
CA HIS A 237 -4.24 -6.90 7.81
C HIS A 237 -5.19 -7.51 8.83
N SER A 238 -5.20 -6.90 10.01
CA SER A 238 -6.19 -7.22 11.02
C SER A 238 -7.50 -6.51 10.74
N LYS A 239 -8.60 -7.24 10.86
CA LYS A 239 -9.96 -6.66 10.81
C LYS A 239 -10.06 -5.53 11.85
N ASP A 240 -10.80 -4.48 11.51
CA ASP A 240 -11.07 -3.31 12.35
C ASP A 240 -9.87 -2.43 12.77
N ILE A 241 -8.65 -2.71 12.28
CA ILE A 241 -7.47 -1.88 12.57
C ILE A 241 -7.27 -0.77 11.54
N LEU A 242 -7.63 -1.03 10.28
CA LEU A 242 -7.54 -0.06 9.20
C LEU A 242 -8.87 0.67 9.00
N SER A 243 -8.77 1.96 8.73
CA SER A 243 -9.89 2.78 8.24
C SER A 243 -10.25 2.43 6.79
N GLY A 244 -11.44 2.82 6.33
CA GLY A 244 -11.86 2.55 4.95
C GLY A 244 -10.89 3.11 3.89
N GLY A 245 -10.31 4.29 4.12
CA GLY A 245 -9.29 4.85 3.24
C GLY A 245 -7.97 4.07 3.23
N GLU A 246 -7.54 3.57 4.40
CA GLU A 246 -6.35 2.71 4.51
C GLU A 246 -6.59 1.34 3.84
N THR A 247 -7.80 0.77 3.96
CA THR A 247 -8.19 -0.45 3.24
C THR A 247 -8.21 -0.22 1.72
N ALA A 248 -8.77 0.88 1.24
CA ALA A 248 -8.74 1.23 -0.18
C ALA A 248 -7.30 1.35 -0.70
N ALA A 249 -6.43 2.04 0.05
CA ALA A 249 -5.01 2.13 -0.28
C ALA A 249 -4.35 0.74 -0.36
N ALA A 250 -4.64 -0.16 0.59
CA ALA A 250 -4.14 -1.53 0.57
C ALA A 250 -4.63 -2.34 -0.65
N LEU A 251 -5.89 -2.16 -1.06
CA LEU A 251 -6.45 -2.80 -2.26
C LEU A 251 -5.73 -2.35 -3.53
N HIS A 252 -5.54 -1.03 -3.71
CA HIS A 252 -4.78 -0.48 -4.84
C HIS A 252 -3.32 -0.96 -4.83
N ALA A 253 -2.72 -1.01 -3.65
CA ALA A 253 -1.34 -1.44 -3.46
C ALA A 253 -1.14 -2.92 -3.82
N ALA A 254 -2.07 -3.79 -3.42
CA ALA A 254 -2.04 -5.22 -3.75
C ALA A 254 -2.20 -5.47 -5.26
N LEU A 255 -3.11 -4.75 -5.93
CA LEU A 255 -3.33 -4.88 -7.38
C LEU A 255 -2.19 -4.32 -8.23
N SER A 256 -1.66 -3.15 -7.85
CA SER A 256 -0.56 -2.51 -8.60
C SER A 256 0.77 -3.23 -8.44
N GLY A 257 0.93 -4.06 -7.41
CA GLY A 257 2.21 -4.69 -7.07
C GLY A 257 3.31 -3.71 -6.64
N ALA A 258 2.99 -2.42 -6.54
CA ALA A 258 3.94 -1.33 -6.34
C ALA A 258 4.50 -1.23 -4.91
N THR A 259 3.92 -1.97 -3.96
CA THR A 259 4.28 -1.92 -2.53
C THR A 259 4.65 -3.27 -1.94
N ALA A 260 4.67 -4.34 -2.75
CA ALA A 260 5.01 -5.67 -2.25
C ALA A 260 6.47 -5.66 -1.78
N LEU A 261 6.66 -5.57 -0.48
CA LEU A 261 7.96 -5.76 0.14
C LEU A 261 8.53 -7.10 -0.31
N ALA A 262 9.85 -7.16 -0.50
CA ALA A 262 10.53 -8.43 -0.74
C ALA A 262 10.12 -9.44 0.35
N ARG A 263 9.94 -10.71 -0.02
CA ARG A 263 9.40 -11.74 0.89
C ARG A 263 10.02 -11.73 2.31
N PRO A 264 11.35 -11.65 2.49
CA PRO A 264 11.95 -11.64 3.82
C PRO A 264 11.52 -10.43 4.66
N THR A 265 11.30 -9.29 4.01
CA THR A 265 10.89 -8.04 4.65
C THR A 265 9.40 -8.05 4.99
N SER A 266 8.54 -8.57 4.10
CA SER A 266 7.10 -8.75 4.41
C SER A 266 6.90 -9.76 5.55
N GLN A 267 7.68 -10.84 5.58
CA GLN A 267 7.68 -11.75 6.73
C GLN A 267 8.03 -11.05 8.03
N LEU A 268 9.01 -10.15 8.03
CA LEU A 268 9.40 -9.41 9.22
C LEU A 268 8.24 -8.54 9.74
N VAL A 269 7.47 -7.90 8.85
CA VAL A 269 6.25 -7.16 9.23
C VAL A 269 5.20 -8.11 9.81
N LYS A 270 4.93 -9.25 9.18
CA LYS A 270 3.98 -10.26 9.70
C LYS A 270 4.39 -10.82 11.07
N ARG A 271 5.68 -11.09 11.28
CA ARG A 271 6.24 -11.48 12.59
C ARG A 271 6.07 -10.36 13.63
N THR A 272 6.19 -9.11 13.20
CA THR A 272 5.92 -7.94 14.06
C THR A 272 4.47 -7.89 14.50
N ILE A 273 3.54 -8.11 13.57
CA ILE A 273 2.11 -8.19 13.88
C ILE A 273 1.84 -9.31 14.88
N ALA A 274 2.33 -10.52 14.61
CA ALA A 274 2.18 -11.66 15.50
C ALA A 274 2.74 -11.39 16.91
N TYR A 275 3.97 -10.84 16.98
CA TYR A 275 4.59 -10.47 18.25
C TYR A 275 3.75 -9.44 19.02
N ILE A 276 3.27 -8.38 18.34
CA ILE A 276 2.42 -7.36 18.95
C ILE A 276 1.15 -7.99 19.51
N GLN A 277 0.46 -8.81 18.72
CA GLN A 277 -0.81 -9.41 19.14
C GLN A 277 -0.64 -10.38 20.31
N GLN A 278 0.48 -11.10 20.39
CA GLN A 278 0.78 -12.01 21.50
C GLN A 278 1.21 -11.28 22.78
N HIS A 279 1.92 -10.15 22.66
CA HIS A 279 2.49 -9.43 23.80
C HIS A 279 1.77 -8.11 24.16
N HIS A 280 0.64 -7.81 23.52
CA HIS A 280 -0.04 -6.52 23.68
C HIS A 280 -0.47 -6.21 25.12
N MET A 281 -0.75 -7.20 25.97
CA MET A 281 -1.20 -7.00 27.35
C MET A 281 -0.09 -6.52 28.29
N HIS A 282 1.17 -6.58 27.87
CA HIS A 282 2.31 -6.17 28.69
C HIS A 282 2.81 -4.78 28.31
N SER A 283 3.60 -4.16 29.18
CA SER A 283 4.37 -2.98 28.80
C SER A 283 5.36 -3.38 27.72
N VAL A 284 5.18 -2.82 26.52
CA VAL A 284 6.04 -3.08 25.37
C VAL A 284 6.44 -1.73 24.81
N SER A 285 7.73 -1.51 24.66
CA SER A 285 8.33 -0.34 24.05
C SER A 285 8.65 -0.58 22.58
N ARG A 286 8.83 0.51 21.82
CA ARG A 286 9.26 0.43 20.41
C ARG A 286 10.62 -0.26 20.26
N GLN A 287 11.48 -0.15 21.27
CA GLN A 287 12.80 -0.77 21.26
C GLN A 287 12.69 -2.28 21.46
N GLU A 288 11.84 -2.74 22.38
CA GLU A 288 11.63 -4.17 22.64
C GLU A 288 11.06 -4.90 21.44
N ILE A 289 10.08 -4.32 20.73
CA ILE A 289 9.53 -4.92 19.49
C ILE A 289 10.65 -5.11 18.45
N ALA A 290 11.47 -4.09 18.25
CA ALA A 290 12.56 -4.13 17.27
C ALA A 290 13.65 -5.14 17.67
N SER A 291 14.05 -5.14 18.95
CA SER A 291 15.04 -6.07 19.50
C SER A 291 14.57 -7.53 19.44
N ALA A 292 13.30 -7.81 19.74
CA ALA A 292 12.72 -9.15 19.69
C ALA A 292 12.78 -9.76 18.27
N LEU A 293 12.81 -8.91 17.24
CA LEU A 293 12.90 -9.33 15.83
C LEU A 293 14.29 -9.16 15.22
N GLY A 294 15.29 -8.76 16.02
CA GLY A 294 16.67 -8.63 15.57
C GLY A 294 16.91 -7.49 14.58
N VAL A 295 16.09 -6.44 14.58
CA VAL A 295 16.19 -5.32 13.64
C VAL A 295 16.24 -3.96 14.33
N SER A 296 16.70 -2.94 13.61
CA SER A 296 16.67 -1.57 14.14
C SER A 296 15.25 -1.00 14.15
N LYS A 297 14.94 -0.15 15.14
CA LYS A 297 13.66 0.56 15.26
C LYS A 297 13.31 1.38 14.01
N ASN A 298 14.31 2.03 13.41
CA ASN A 298 14.10 2.88 12.22
C ASN A 298 13.76 2.02 11.00
N TYR A 299 14.50 0.93 10.80
CA TYR A 299 14.20 -0.02 9.73
C TYR A 299 12.81 -0.65 9.90
N LEU A 300 12.49 -1.11 11.11
CA LEU A 300 11.17 -1.68 11.41
C LEU A 300 10.04 -0.67 11.14
N THR A 301 10.21 0.59 11.56
CA THR A 301 9.23 1.65 11.30
C THR A 301 9.03 1.89 9.80
N GLN A 302 10.12 1.94 9.03
CA GLN A 302 10.08 2.16 7.59
C GLN A 302 9.31 1.05 6.87
N ILE A 303 9.65 -0.22 7.12
CA ILE A 303 9.03 -1.35 6.42
C ILE A 303 7.56 -1.52 6.83
N PHE A 304 7.22 -1.25 8.10
CA PHE A 304 5.84 -1.35 8.58
C PHE A 304 4.97 -0.25 7.95
N HIS A 305 5.50 0.98 7.80
CA HIS A 305 4.81 2.04 7.05
C HIS A 305 4.66 1.70 5.56
N GLN A 306 5.68 1.07 4.96
CA GLN A 306 5.63 0.70 3.55
C GLN A 306 4.55 -0.35 3.26
N GLU A 307 4.35 -1.32 4.15
CA GLU A 307 3.35 -2.39 3.96
C GLU A 307 1.96 -2.05 4.51
N LEU A 308 1.87 -1.38 5.66
CA LEU A 308 0.61 -1.13 6.37
C LEU A 308 0.20 0.34 6.44
N GLY A 309 1.02 1.27 5.94
CA GLY A 309 0.76 2.71 6.00
C GLY A 309 0.97 3.37 7.37
N ILE A 310 1.04 2.58 8.44
CA ILE A 310 1.15 3.06 9.83
C ILE A 310 2.44 2.59 10.51
N SER A 311 2.73 3.09 11.72
CA SER A 311 3.88 2.63 12.51
C SER A 311 3.52 1.41 13.36
N PRO A 312 4.49 0.58 13.79
CA PRO A 312 4.23 -0.53 14.71
C PRO A 312 3.58 -0.08 16.03
N TRP A 313 3.93 1.11 16.51
CA TRP A 313 3.37 1.69 17.73
C TRP A 313 1.90 2.08 17.56
N GLU A 314 1.56 2.70 16.43
CA GLU A 314 0.18 3.05 16.12
C GLU A 314 -0.67 1.79 15.97
N TYR A 315 -0.13 0.75 15.33
CA TYR A 315 -0.79 -0.55 15.22
C TYR A 315 -1.05 -1.20 16.59
N LEU A 316 -0.04 -1.25 17.48
CA LEU A 316 -0.22 -1.75 18.86
C LEU A 316 -1.35 -1.01 19.58
N ASN A 317 -1.36 0.32 19.51
CA ASN A 317 -2.41 1.12 20.15
C ASN A 317 -3.79 0.81 19.56
N ARG A 318 -3.93 0.78 18.23
CA ARG A 318 -5.21 0.42 17.59
C ARG A 318 -5.68 -0.98 17.99
N TYR A 319 -4.77 -1.94 18.05
CA TYR A 319 -5.06 -3.31 18.49
C TYR A 319 -5.57 -3.36 19.93
N ARG A 320 -4.88 -2.70 20.86
CA ARG A 320 -5.32 -2.60 22.26
C ARG A 320 -6.69 -1.93 22.41
N ILE A 321 -6.96 -0.88 21.63
CA ILE A 321 -8.28 -0.24 21.62
C ILE A 321 -9.36 -1.18 21.08
N GLN A 322 -9.05 -1.97 20.05
CA GLN A 322 -9.99 -2.96 19.52
C GLN A 322 -10.31 -4.05 20.58
N GLN A 323 -9.31 -4.56 21.30
CA GLN A 323 -9.53 -5.47 22.43
C GLN A 323 -10.34 -4.81 23.55
N ALA A 324 -10.05 -3.54 23.87
CA ALA A 324 -10.81 -2.78 24.87
C ALA A 324 -12.28 -2.60 24.46
N LYS A 325 -12.58 -2.36 23.18
CA LYS A 325 -13.95 -2.28 22.67
C LYS A 325 -14.72 -3.58 22.94
N THR A 326 -14.09 -4.74 22.75
CA THR A 326 -14.68 -6.05 23.06
C THR A 326 -14.99 -6.18 24.55
N LEU A 327 -14.02 -5.86 25.42
CA LEU A 327 -14.22 -5.90 26.88
C LEU A 327 -15.28 -4.92 27.37
N LEU A 328 -15.35 -3.71 26.79
CA LEU A 328 -16.34 -2.69 27.16
C LEU A 328 -17.77 -3.12 26.86
N ARG A 329 -17.99 -3.91 25.81
CA ARG A 329 -19.29 -4.45 25.40
C ARG A 329 -19.67 -5.73 26.15
N GLY A 330 -18.67 -6.57 26.43
CA GLY A 330 -18.91 -7.90 27.00
C GLY A 330 -18.81 -7.97 28.52
N THR A 331 -18.36 -6.91 29.20
CA THR A 331 -18.07 -6.93 30.63
C THR A 331 -18.42 -5.63 31.36
N ASP A 332 -18.70 -5.76 32.66
CA ASP A 332 -18.91 -4.63 33.59
C ASP A 332 -17.61 -4.15 34.26
N ALA A 333 -16.45 -4.62 33.81
CA ALA A 333 -15.16 -4.23 34.38
C ALA A 333 -14.96 -2.71 34.34
N SER A 334 -14.26 -2.15 35.32
CA SER A 334 -14.01 -0.71 35.36
C SER A 334 -13.12 -0.28 34.18
N ILE A 335 -13.26 0.97 33.73
CA ILE A 335 -12.46 1.52 32.63
C ILE A 335 -10.96 1.39 32.91
N THR A 336 -10.54 1.59 34.17
CA THR A 336 -9.16 1.41 34.62
C THR A 336 -8.71 -0.05 34.57
N ALA A 337 -9.57 -0.99 34.95
CA ALA A 337 -9.25 -2.42 34.86
C ALA A 337 -9.08 -2.84 33.40
N ILE A 338 -9.99 -2.43 32.51
CA ILE A 338 -9.90 -2.70 31.07
C ILE A 338 -8.63 -2.08 30.47
N ALA A 339 -8.29 -0.84 30.85
CA ALA A 339 -7.05 -0.20 30.41
C ALA A 339 -5.82 -1.03 30.77
N SER A 340 -5.75 -1.48 32.02
CA SER A 340 -4.65 -2.34 32.51
C SER A 340 -4.62 -3.70 31.80
N GLU A 341 -5.78 -4.31 31.59
CA GLU A 341 -5.90 -5.64 30.98
C GLU A 341 -5.41 -5.65 29.53
N VAL A 342 -5.73 -4.60 28.75
CA VAL A 342 -5.24 -4.48 27.38
C VAL A 342 -3.81 -3.90 27.29
N GLY A 343 -3.14 -3.65 28.42
CA GLY A 343 -1.73 -3.25 28.47
C GLY A 343 -1.44 -1.75 28.47
N PHE A 344 -2.39 -0.89 28.87
CA PHE A 344 -2.11 0.51 29.19
C PHE A 344 -1.82 0.67 30.69
N GLU A 345 -0.63 1.17 31.02
CA GLU A 345 -0.25 1.49 32.40
C GLU A 345 -0.97 2.72 32.95
N ASP A 346 -1.33 3.67 32.07
CA ASP A 346 -1.96 4.94 32.42
C ASP A 346 -3.36 5.02 31.81
N ALA A 347 -4.38 5.04 32.67
CA ALA A 347 -5.80 5.13 32.28
C ALA A 347 -6.16 6.46 31.58
N SER A 348 -5.47 7.56 31.90
CA SER A 348 -5.64 8.85 31.24
C SER A 348 -5.04 8.85 29.83
N TYR A 349 -3.90 8.18 29.65
CA TYR A 349 -3.35 7.93 28.32
C TYR A 349 -4.28 7.02 27.50
N PHE A 350 -4.76 5.92 28.08
CA PHE A 350 -5.77 5.05 27.46
C PHE A 350 -6.99 5.85 26.99
N GLY A 351 -7.59 6.67 27.85
CA GLY A 351 -8.76 7.47 27.49
C GLY A 351 -8.51 8.43 26.32
N ARG A 352 -7.32 9.04 26.24
CA ARG A 352 -6.92 9.89 25.10
C ARG A 352 -6.75 9.09 23.82
N VAL A 353 -6.09 7.94 23.88
CA VAL A 353 -5.90 7.05 22.72
C VAL A 353 -7.24 6.50 22.24
N PHE A 354 -8.09 6.04 23.15
CA PHE A 354 -9.44 5.55 22.84
C PHE A 354 -10.27 6.63 22.15
N ARG A 355 -10.32 7.84 22.71
CA ARG A 355 -11.06 8.95 22.09
C ARG A 355 -10.50 9.32 20.71
N LYS A 356 -9.18 9.31 20.54
CA LYS A 356 -8.56 9.58 19.23
C LYS A 356 -8.99 8.55 18.18
N GLN A 357 -9.08 7.27 18.55
CA GLN A 357 -9.40 6.19 17.60
C GLN A 357 -10.90 6.00 17.36
N VAL A 358 -11.71 6.13 18.41
CA VAL A 358 -13.15 5.80 18.39
C VAL A 358 -14.03 7.04 18.26
N GLY A 359 -13.49 8.23 18.53
CA GLY A 359 -14.22 9.50 18.47
C GLY A 359 -14.99 9.85 19.76
N CYS A 360 -15.16 8.91 20.69
CA CYS A 360 -15.83 9.12 21.97
C CYS A 360 -15.03 8.54 23.16
N SER A 361 -15.46 8.81 24.39
CA SER A 361 -14.78 8.25 25.58
C SER A 361 -15.11 6.76 25.76
N PRO A 362 -14.25 5.97 26.45
CA PRO A 362 -14.55 4.57 26.77
C PRO A 362 -15.89 4.38 27.48
N GLN A 363 -16.24 5.30 28.39
CA GLN A 363 -17.50 5.25 29.12
C GLN A 363 -18.69 5.52 28.19
N SER A 364 -18.63 6.59 27.39
CA SER A 364 -19.67 6.91 26.42
C SER A 364 -19.88 5.79 25.40
N TYR A 365 -18.79 5.12 24.99
CA TYR A 365 -18.85 3.99 24.08
C TYR A 365 -19.60 2.79 24.70
N ARG A 366 -19.36 2.50 25.99
CA ARG A 366 -20.10 1.46 26.72
C ARG A 366 -21.58 1.79 26.83
N GLU A 367 -21.93 3.05 27.12
CA GLU A 367 -23.33 3.48 27.24
C GLU A 367 -24.10 3.42 25.91
N GLN A 368 -23.39 3.38 24.78
CA GLN A 368 -23.95 3.33 23.41
C GLN A 368 -23.98 1.93 22.80
N SER A 369 -23.29 0.96 23.41
CA SER A 369 -23.19 -0.42 22.92
C SER A 369 -24.11 -1.33 23.72
#